data_AF-A0A532D9L2-F1
#
_entry.id   AF-A0A532D9L2-F1
#
_cell.length_a   1.000
_cell.length_b   1.000
_cell.length_c   1.000
_cell.angle_alpha   90.00
_cell.angle_beta   90.00
_cell.angle_gamma   90.00
#
_symmetry.space_group_name_H-M   'P 1'
#
loop_
_entity.id
_entity.type
_entity.pdbx_description
1 polymer ?
#
loop_
_entity_poly.entity_id
_entity_poly.type
_entity_poly.pdbx_seq_one_letter_code
_entity_poly.pdbx_strand_id
1 'polypeptide(L)'
;MEDTDMNALDEAEKRLPADADRRRTLHRDIVESMRQDIGPAHYEQAKQWLTKQEQAVEKIYQPFMDRLLSLQAKTAVPLPAPVAGWFRELSELCVTGPRQLRDAIDGYDKLAPPLMPNGQLDRNLRAAWISGIRQGLLNAEGIVNRLDMLRIYIEGSIREHGWPTGPDKAA
;
A
#
# COMPACT_ATOMS: atom_id res chain seq x y z
N MET A 1 -46.26 27.02 45.51
CA MET A 1 -44.92 26.61 45.06
C MET A 1 -45.18 25.71 43.89
N GLU A 2 -45.09 26.25 42.68
CA GLU A 2 -45.18 25.48 41.45
C GLU A 2 -43.82 24.80 41.27
N ASP A 3 -43.77 23.52 41.61
CA ASP A 3 -42.64 22.68 41.29
C ASP A 3 -42.55 22.60 39.77
N THR A 4 -41.40 23.02 39.27
CA THR A 4 -41.09 23.17 37.87
C THR A 4 -41.10 21.78 37.22
N ASP A 5 -42.16 21.52 36.46
CA ASP A 5 -42.25 20.37 35.57
C ASP A 5 -41.18 20.56 34.47
N MET A 6 -39.94 20.09 34.74
CA MET A 6 -38.93 19.98 33.70
C MET A 6 -39.49 19.03 32.65
N ASN A 7 -39.92 19.62 31.53
CA ASN A 7 -40.52 18.92 30.41
C ASN A 7 -39.53 17.84 29.93
N ALA A 8 -40.02 16.63 29.67
CA ALA A 8 -39.19 15.51 29.18
C ALA A 8 -38.37 15.88 27.92
N LEU A 9 -38.81 16.89 27.17
CA LEU A 9 -38.08 17.49 26.06
C LEU A 9 -36.82 18.26 26.50
N ASP A 10 -36.85 19.02 27.59
CA ASP A 10 -35.69 19.75 28.12
C ASP A 10 -34.64 18.78 28.69
N GLU A 11 -35.09 17.67 29.29
CA GLU A 11 -34.20 16.59 29.71
C GLU A 11 -33.61 15.84 28.52
N ALA A 12 -34.39 15.60 27.46
CA ALA A 12 -33.89 15.01 26.22
C ALA A 12 -32.85 15.91 25.56
N GLU A 13 -33.10 17.23 25.49
CA GLU A 13 -32.18 18.20 24.91
C GLU A 13 -30.86 18.29 25.70
N LYS A 14 -30.91 18.24 27.04
CA LYS A 14 -29.72 18.18 27.90
C LYS A 14 -28.93 16.86 27.78
N ARG A 15 -29.55 15.76 27.35
CA ARG A 15 -28.88 14.47 27.11
C ARG A 15 -28.15 14.40 25.77
N LEU A 16 -28.58 15.18 24.78
CA LEU A 16 -27.98 15.18 23.42
C LEU A 16 -26.46 15.44 23.41
N PRO A 17 -25.90 16.43 24.15
CA PRO A 17 -24.45 16.64 24.21
C PRO A 17 -23.71 15.47 24.86
N ALA A 18 -24.24 14.93 25.97
CA ALA A 18 -23.62 13.82 26.69
C ALA A 18 -23.61 12.52 25.87
N ASP A 19 -24.68 12.26 25.12
CA ASP A 19 -24.74 11.11 24.19
C ASP A 19 -23.83 11.29 22.97
N ALA A 20 -23.70 12.52 22.46
CA ALA A 20 -22.76 12.83 21.39
C ALA A 20 -21.31 12.59 21.84
N ASP A 21 -20.93 13.02 23.05
CA ASP A 21 -19.59 12.83 23.59
C ASP A 21 -19.27 11.36 23.93
N ARG A 22 -20.27 10.60 24.41
CA ARG A 22 -20.15 9.15 24.58
C ARG A 22 -19.90 8.44 23.24
N ARG A 23 -20.65 8.79 22.19
CA ARG A 23 -20.47 8.23 20.84
C ARG A 23 -19.10 8.58 20.26
N ARG A 24 -18.64 9.83 20.42
CA ARG A 24 -17.30 10.27 20.00
C ARG A 24 -16.20 9.46 20.69
N THR A 25 -16.33 9.25 22.01
CA THR A 25 -15.37 8.46 22.79
C THR A 25 -15.33 7.02 22.29
N LEU A 26 -16.49 6.38 22.14
CA LEU A 26 -16.59 5.02 21.60
C LEU A 26 -15.97 4.89 20.20
N HIS A 27 -16.22 5.85 19.31
CA HIS A 27 -15.62 5.85 17.97
C HIS A 27 -14.10 5.92 18.03
N ARG A 28 -13.55 6.82 18.85
CA ARG A 28 -12.11 6.96 19.04
C ARG A 28 -11.50 5.68 19.57
N ASP A 29 -12.12 5.06 20.57
CA ASP A 29 -11.60 3.85 21.21
C ASP A 29 -11.61 2.65 20.25
N ILE A 30 -12.64 2.53 19.39
CA ILE A 30 -12.69 1.52 18.32
C ILE A 30 -11.55 1.73 17.32
N VAL A 31 -11.35 2.97 16.84
CA VAL A 31 -10.29 3.28 15.87
C VAL A 31 -8.92 3.02 16.46
N GLU A 32 -8.67 3.43 17.71
CA GLU A 32 -7.40 3.19 18.38
C GLU A 32 -7.14 1.69 18.53
N SER A 33 -8.15 0.92 18.94
CA SER A 33 -8.04 -0.55 18.98
C SER A 33 -7.73 -1.14 17.60
N MET A 34 -8.34 -0.65 16.52
CA MET A 34 -8.03 -1.11 15.16
C MET A 34 -6.58 -0.78 14.76
N ARG A 35 -6.07 0.41 15.13
CA ARG A 35 -4.67 0.81 14.88
C ARG A 35 -3.69 -0.11 15.58
N GLN A 36 -3.96 -0.45 16.84
CA GLN A 36 -3.16 -1.40 17.60
C GLN A 36 -3.17 -2.79 16.94
N ASP A 37 -4.33 -3.28 16.50
CA ASP A 37 -4.46 -4.58 15.82
C ASP A 37 -3.74 -4.63 14.46
N ILE A 38 -3.74 -3.51 13.72
CA ILE A 38 -3.00 -3.37 12.46
C ILE A 38 -1.49 -3.35 12.72
N GLY A 39 -1.06 -2.67 13.79
CA GLY A 39 0.33 -2.56 14.20
C GLY A 39 0.94 -1.21 13.83
N PRO A 40 1.03 -0.25 14.76
CA PRO A 40 1.58 1.09 14.49
C PRO A 40 3.03 1.06 13.97
N ALA A 41 3.82 0.07 14.41
CA ALA A 41 5.18 -0.14 13.91
C ALA A 41 5.22 -0.45 12.41
N HIS A 42 4.26 -1.24 11.89
CA HIS A 42 4.18 -1.55 10.47
C HIS A 42 3.79 -0.31 9.65
N TYR A 43 2.92 0.53 10.19
CA TYR A 43 2.57 1.82 9.56
C TYR A 43 3.77 2.77 9.47
N GLU A 44 4.53 2.93 10.56
CA GLU A 44 5.73 3.78 10.54
C GLU A 44 6.80 3.25 9.57
N GLN A 45 7.01 1.94 9.56
CA GLN A 45 7.92 1.29 8.60
C GLN A 45 7.45 1.47 7.16
N ALA A 46 6.15 1.32 6.89
CA ALA A 46 5.57 1.47 5.56
C ALA A 46 5.83 2.86 4.97
N LYS A 47 5.74 3.94 5.76
CA LYS A 47 6.06 5.30 5.29
C LYS A 47 7.51 5.44 4.84
N GLN A 48 8.44 4.84 5.60
CA GLN A 48 9.86 4.84 5.24
C GLN A 48 10.10 4.02 3.96
N TRP A 49 9.45 2.86 3.86
CA TRP A 49 9.54 2.00 2.68
C TRP A 49 8.92 2.63 1.45
N LEU A 50 7.81 3.37 1.57
CA LEU A 50 7.22 4.10 0.45
C LEU A 50 8.22 5.08 -0.16
N THR A 51 8.85 5.90 0.69
CA THR A 51 9.89 6.84 0.24
C THR A 51 11.04 6.11 -0.45
N LYS A 52 11.51 4.99 0.12
CA LYS A 52 12.57 4.17 -0.48
C LYS A 52 12.17 3.58 -1.83
N GLN A 53 10.94 3.04 -1.93
CA GLN A 53 10.41 2.47 -3.16
C GLN A 53 10.30 3.51 -4.26
N GLU A 54 9.69 4.66 -3.96
CA GLU A 54 9.55 5.77 -4.92
C GLU A 54 10.92 6.23 -5.44
N GLN A 55 11.90 6.40 -4.54
CA GLN A 55 13.27 6.75 -4.92
C GLN A 55 13.96 5.66 -5.75
N ALA A 56 13.77 4.39 -5.42
CA ALA A 56 14.37 3.29 -6.17
C ALA A 56 13.76 3.19 -7.58
N VAL A 57 12.43 3.35 -7.70
CA VAL A 57 11.73 3.42 -8.99
C VAL A 57 12.28 4.56 -9.83
N GLU A 58 12.33 5.78 -9.29
CA GLU A 58 12.77 6.97 -10.03
C GLU A 58 14.25 6.91 -10.41
N LYS A 59 15.13 6.47 -9.50
CA LYS A 59 16.58 6.59 -9.69
C LYS A 59 17.25 5.37 -10.28
N ILE A 60 16.63 4.19 -10.18
CA ILE A 60 17.26 2.92 -10.55
C ILE A 60 16.45 2.23 -11.64
N TYR A 61 15.19 1.87 -11.33
CA TYR A 61 14.44 0.97 -12.20
C TYR A 61 13.90 1.66 -13.44
N GLN A 62 13.34 2.87 -13.33
CA GLN A 62 12.87 3.62 -14.49
C GLN A 62 14.01 3.94 -15.48
N PRO A 63 15.17 4.47 -15.05
CA PRO A 63 16.31 4.69 -15.95
C PRO A 63 16.84 3.38 -16.57
N PHE A 64 16.85 2.29 -15.80
CA PHE A 64 17.23 0.97 -16.32
C PHE A 64 16.28 0.50 -17.43
N MET A 65 14.96 0.61 -17.21
CA MET A 65 13.95 0.22 -18.18
C MET A 65 14.02 1.08 -19.45
N ASP A 66 14.14 2.40 -19.29
CA ASP A 66 14.25 3.34 -20.41
C ASP A 66 15.50 3.05 -21.25
N ARG A 67 16.63 2.73 -20.59
CA ARG A 67 17.86 2.34 -21.28
C ARG A 67 17.68 1.04 -22.06
N LEU A 68 17.04 0.03 -21.47
CA LEU A 68 16.79 -1.25 -22.13
C LEU A 68 15.89 -1.07 -23.37
N LEU A 69 14.80 -0.30 -23.25
CA LEU A 69 13.91 0.02 -24.36
C LEU A 69 14.62 0.82 -25.45
N SER A 70 15.44 1.80 -25.07
CA SER A 70 16.23 2.60 -26.02
C SER A 70 17.21 1.74 -26.81
N LEU A 71 17.86 0.77 -26.16
CA LEU A 71 18.76 -0.18 -26.82
C LEU A 71 17.97 -1.13 -27.73
N GLN A 72 16.83 -1.66 -27.26
CA GLN A 72 15.96 -2.53 -28.04
C GLN A 72 15.48 -1.85 -29.33
N ALA A 73 15.11 -0.56 -29.27
CA ALA A 73 14.70 0.21 -30.44
C ALA A 73 15.82 0.43 -31.47
N LYS A 74 17.09 0.28 -31.07
CA LYS A 74 18.27 0.49 -31.93
C LYS A 74 18.86 -0.80 -32.47
N THR A 75 18.45 -1.97 -31.96
CA THR A 75 18.96 -3.27 -32.41
C THR A 75 17.93 -4.02 -33.25
N ALA A 76 18.40 -4.79 -34.22
CA ALA A 76 17.59 -5.76 -34.95
C ALA A 76 17.45 -7.10 -34.21
N VAL A 77 18.26 -7.32 -33.17
CA VAL A 77 18.26 -8.57 -32.40
C VAL A 77 17.19 -8.51 -31.30
N PRO A 78 16.20 -9.42 -31.30
CA PRO A 78 15.16 -9.43 -30.28
C PRO A 78 15.75 -9.69 -28.89
N LEU A 79 15.10 -9.17 -27.85
CA LEU A 79 15.46 -9.50 -26.48
C LEU A 79 15.28 -11.02 -26.23
N PRO A 80 16.10 -11.64 -25.37
CA PRO A 80 15.89 -13.02 -24.96
C PRO A 80 14.47 -13.22 -24.44
N ALA A 81 13.82 -14.32 -24.82
CA ALA A 81 12.41 -14.57 -24.49
C ALA A 81 12.06 -14.42 -23.00
N PRO A 82 12.89 -14.87 -22.03
CA PRO A 82 12.61 -14.67 -20.60
C PRO A 82 12.58 -13.19 -20.17
N VAL A 83 13.40 -12.34 -20.81
CA VAL A 83 13.53 -10.92 -20.46
C VAL A 83 12.21 -10.18 -20.64
N ALA A 84 11.42 -10.51 -21.66
CA ALA A 84 10.14 -9.85 -21.91
C ALA A 84 9.14 -10.03 -20.75
N GLY A 85 9.14 -11.22 -20.13
CA GLY A 85 8.29 -11.50 -18.96
C GLY A 85 8.74 -10.72 -17.73
N TRP A 86 10.04 -10.77 -17.41
CA TRP A 86 10.59 -10.05 -16.26
C TRP A 86 10.51 -8.54 -16.41
N PHE A 87 10.71 -8.02 -17.62
CA PHE A 87 10.58 -6.60 -17.90
C PHE A 87 9.15 -6.10 -17.68
N ARG A 88 8.15 -6.88 -18.13
CA ARG A 88 6.73 -6.56 -17.88
C ARG A 88 6.43 -6.52 -16.39
N GLU A 89 6.87 -7.54 -15.66
CA GLU A 89 6.67 -7.60 -14.21
C GLU A 89 7.38 -6.45 -13.48
N LEU A 90 8.62 -6.12 -13.88
CA LEU A 90 9.38 -4.99 -13.33
C LEU A 90 8.63 -3.68 -13.54
N SER A 91 8.13 -3.44 -14.75
CA SER A 91 7.36 -2.25 -15.11
C SER A 91 6.06 -2.16 -14.31
N GLU A 92 5.33 -3.27 -14.18
CA GLU A 92 4.09 -3.33 -13.39
C GLU A 92 4.35 -3.04 -11.90
N LEU A 93 5.39 -3.64 -11.32
CA LEU A 93 5.73 -3.44 -9.90
C LEU A 93 6.20 -2.01 -9.61
N CYS A 94 6.90 -1.36 -10.55
CA CYS A 94 7.30 0.05 -10.40
C CYS A 94 6.08 0.99 -10.25
N VAL A 95 4.95 0.65 -10.88
CA VAL A 95 3.71 1.43 -10.80
C VAL A 95 2.84 0.98 -9.63
N THR A 96 2.59 -0.32 -9.53
CA THR A 96 1.62 -0.88 -8.60
C THR A 96 2.12 -0.92 -7.16
N GLY A 97 3.43 -1.13 -6.94
CA GLY A 97 4.00 -1.26 -5.61
C GLY A 97 3.83 0.00 -4.75
N PRO A 98 4.36 1.16 -5.16
CA PRO A 98 4.17 2.41 -4.43
C PRO A 98 2.69 2.78 -4.26
N ARG A 99 1.85 2.50 -5.28
CA ARG A 99 0.40 2.76 -5.20
C ARG A 99 -0.26 1.94 -4.09
N GLN A 100 -0.06 0.63 -4.08
CA GLN A 100 -0.64 -0.26 -3.06
C GLN A 100 -0.21 0.12 -1.65
N LEU A 101 1.05 0.53 -1.46
CA LEU A 101 1.55 0.96 -0.16
C LEU A 101 0.95 2.31 0.27
N ARG A 102 0.79 3.27 -0.66
CA ARG A 102 0.05 4.52 -0.41
C ARG A 102 -1.39 4.24 0.00
N ASP A 103 -2.08 3.34 -0.72
CA ASP A 103 -3.47 2.98 -0.42
C ASP A 103 -3.60 2.36 0.98
N ALA A 104 -2.63 1.54 1.40
CA ALA A 104 -2.60 0.96 2.75
C ALA A 104 -2.33 2.00 3.84
N ILE A 105 -1.39 2.93 3.61
CA ILE A 105 -1.10 4.06 4.51
C ILE A 105 -2.34 4.96 4.64
N ASP A 106 -2.96 5.32 3.52
CA ASP A 106 -4.18 6.12 3.48
C ASP A 106 -5.35 5.43 4.20
N GLY A 107 -5.47 4.11 4.02
CA GLY A 107 -6.43 3.28 4.74
C GLY A 107 -6.22 3.31 6.26
N TYR A 108 -4.97 3.33 6.73
CA TYR A 108 -4.65 3.50 8.15
C TYR A 108 -4.97 4.92 8.66
N ASP A 109 -4.63 5.95 7.89
CA ASP A 109 -4.85 7.35 8.25
C ASP A 109 -6.34 7.70 8.33
N LYS A 110 -7.14 7.13 7.42
CA LYS A 110 -8.59 7.37 7.30
C LYS A 110 -9.45 6.32 7.98
N LEU A 111 -8.88 5.54 8.90
CA LEU A 111 -9.65 4.56 9.69
C LEU A 111 -10.87 5.21 10.33
N ALA A 112 -12.02 4.57 10.12
CA ALA A 112 -13.27 4.91 10.76
C ALA A 112 -13.87 3.64 11.39
N PRO A 113 -14.70 3.77 12.44
CA PRO A 113 -15.43 2.63 12.97
C PRO A 113 -16.38 2.06 11.91
N PRO A 114 -16.28 0.77 11.55
CA PRO A 114 -17.23 0.15 10.64
C PRO A 114 -18.53 -0.15 11.40
N LEU A 115 -19.47 0.79 11.37
CA LEU A 115 -20.74 0.66 12.07
C LEU A 115 -21.85 0.20 11.11
N MET A 116 -22.68 -0.72 11.59
CA MET A 116 -23.95 -1.06 10.95
C MET A 116 -24.93 0.14 11.05
N PRO A 117 -26.01 0.18 10.25
CA PRO A 117 -26.99 1.27 10.30
C PRO A 117 -27.62 1.51 11.67
N ASN A 118 -27.63 0.50 12.54
CA ASN A 118 -28.12 0.58 13.91
C ASN A 118 -27.08 1.13 14.92
N GLY A 119 -25.91 1.57 14.44
CA GLY A 119 -24.82 2.11 15.25
C GLY A 119 -23.96 1.07 15.97
N GLN A 120 -24.23 -0.22 15.79
CA GLN A 120 -23.40 -1.29 16.36
C GLN A 120 -22.18 -1.57 15.47
N LEU A 121 -21.08 -1.97 16.09
CA LEU A 121 -19.85 -2.35 15.39
C LEU A 121 -20.07 -3.60 14.52
N ASP A 122 -19.77 -3.48 13.23
CA ASP A 122 -19.64 -4.62 12.32
C ASP A 122 -18.27 -5.28 12.53
N ARG A 123 -18.28 -6.42 13.23
CA ARG A 123 -17.05 -7.15 13.57
C ARG A 123 -16.39 -7.81 12.35
N ASN A 124 -17.18 -8.22 11.37
CA ASN A 124 -16.66 -8.88 10.17
C ASN A 124 -15.95 -7.85 9.29
N LEU A 125 -16.59 -6.70 9.07
CA LEU A 125 -16.01 -5.61 8.31
C LEU A 125 -14.76 -5.06 9.00
N ARG A 126 -14.79 -4.92 10.33
CA ARG A 126 -13.60 -4.56 11.13
C ARG A 126 -12.43 -5.51 10.89
N ALA A 127 -12.66 -6.82 10.99
CA ALA A 127 -11.61 -7.82 10.81
C ALA A 127 -11.04 -7.79 9.38
N ALA A 128 -11.91 -7.64 8.37
CA ALA A 128 -11.50 -7.52 6.97
C ALA A 128 -10.64 -6.27 6.73
N TRP A 129 -11.03 -5.11 7.26
CA TRP A 129 -10.26 -3.87 7.13
C TRP A 129 -8.90 -3.95 7.80
N ILE A 130 -8.86 -4.45 9.04
CA ILE A 130 -7.59 -4.67 9.76
C ILE A 130 -6.67 -5.59 8.96
N SER A 131 -7.19 -6.74 8.51
CA SER A 131 -6.39 -7.70 7.74
C SER A 131 -5.87 -7.11 6.44
N GLY A 132 -6.73 -6.42 5.68
CA GLY A 132 -6.35 -5.84 4.39
C GLY A 132 -5.29 -4.75 4.53
N ILE A 133 -5.49 -3.80 5.45
CA ILE A 133 -4.51 -2.73 5.71
C ILE A 133 -3.20 -3.34 6.21
N ARG A 134 -3.25 -4.25 7.19
CA ARG A 134 -2.05 -4.88 7.75
C ARG A 134 -1.24 -5.63 6.69
N GLN A 135 -1.88 -6.39 5.81
CA GLN A 135 -1.20 -7.08 4.72
C GLN A 135 -0.55 -6.10 3.74
N GLY A 136 -1.24 -5.01 3.39
CA GLY A 136 -0.69 -3.95 2.54
C GLY A 136 0.56 -3.29 3.13
N LEU A 137 0.56 -3.02 4.44
CA LEU A 137 1.71 -2.43 5.13
C LEU A 137 2.90 -3.39 5.24
N LEU A 138 2.66 -4.69 5.43
CA LEU A 138 3.71 -5.71 5.60
C LEU A 138 4.46 -6.03 4.29
N ASN A 139 3.83 -5.88 3.12
CA ASN A 139 4.41 -6.29 1.85
C ASN A 139 5.45 -5.29 1.28
N ALA A 140 5.72 -4.19 1.97
CA ALA A 140 6.52 -3.08 1.46
C ALA A 140 7.97 -3.47 1.14
N GLU A 141 8.63 -4.28 1.98
CA GLU A 141 10.00 -4.73 1.75
C GLU A 141 10.09 -5.72 0.58
N GLY A 142 9.12 -6.63 0.46
CA GLY A 142 9.10 -7.69 -0.55
C GLY A 142 9.11 -7.14 -1.98
N ILE A 143 8.48 -5.99 -2.21
CA ILE A 143 8.44 -5.34 -3.52
C ILE A 143 9.83 -4.88 -3.96
N VAL A 144 10.59 -4.21 -3.09
CA VAL A 144 11.95 -3.73 -3.44
C VAL A 144 12.86 -4.91 -3.76
N ASN A 145 12.84 -5.95 -2.91
CA ASN A 145 13.62 -7.16 -3.14
C ASN A 145 13.25 -7.83 -4.48
N ARG A 146 11.96 -7.80 -4.86
CA ARG A 146 11.51 -8.34 -6.14
C ARG A 146 11.99 -7.50 -7.33
N LEU A 147 11.94 -6.18 -7.24
CA LEU A 147 12.46 -5.29 -8.28
C LEU A 147 13.96 -5.53 -8.52
N ASP A 148 14.75 -5.69 -7.46
CA ASP A 148 16.18 -6.01 -7.56
C ASP A 148 16.43 -7.38 -8.20
N MET A 149 15.69 -8.42 -7.79
CA MET A 149 15.82 -9.75 -8.40
C MET A 149 15.51 -9.72 -9.90
N LEU A 150 14.44 -9.03 -10.31
CA LEU A 150 14.05 -8.92 -11.72
C LEU A 150 15.13 -8.21 -12.54
N ARG A 151 15.70 -7.11 -12.00
CA ARG A 151 16.82 -6.43 -12.64
C ARG A 151 18.02 -7.36 -12.81
N ILE A 152 18.41 -8.10 -11.77
CA ILE A 152 19.54 -9.04 -11.81
C ILE A 152 19.30 -10.13 -12.85
N TYR A 153 18.09 -10.68 -12.94
CA TYR A 153 17.75 -11.69 -13.95
C TYR A 153 17.81 -11.15 -15.38
N ILE A 154 17.33 -9.92 -15.61
CA ILE A 154 17.42 -9.28 -16.91
C ILE A 154 18.89 -9.03 -17.29
N GLU A 155 19.69 -8.45 -16.40
CA GLU A 155 21.12 -8.20 -16.63
C GLU A 155 21.90 -9.49 -16.87
N GLY A 156 21.62 -10.54 -16.09
CA GLY A 156 22.22 -11.87 -16.25
C GLY A 156 21.90 -12.48 -17.60
N SER A 157 20.62 -12.47 -18.00
CA SER A 157 20.19 -13.03 -19.29
C SER A 157 20.78 -12.27 -20.48
N ILE A 158 20.85 -10.94 -20.42
CA ILE A 158 21.52 -10.12 -21.45
C ILE A 158 22.98 -10.53 -21.61
N ARG A 159 23.70 -10.74 -20.49
CA ARG A 159 25.11 -11.15 -20.50
C ARG A 159 25.30 -12.56 -21.06
N GLU A 160 24.51 -13.52 -20.58
CA GLU A 160 24.58 -14.92 -21.01
C GLU A 160 24.32 -15.08 -22.51
N HIS A 161 23.41 -14.28 -23.07
CA HIS A 161 23.05 -14.36 -24.49
C HIS A 161 23.87 -13.41 -25.38
N GLY A 162 24.82 -12.66 -24.81
CA GLY A 162 25.61 -11.66 -25.54
C GLY A 162 24.76 -10.59 -26.23
N TRP A 163 23.58 -10.27 -25.70
CA TRP A 163 22.70 -9.28 -26.32
C TRP A 163 23.30 -7.86 -26.16
N PRO A 164 23.20 -6.96 -27.17
CA PRO A 164 22.44 -7.07 -28.42
C PRO A 164 23.20 -7.65 -29.63
N THR A 165 24.46 -8.06 -29.47
CA THR A 165 25.30 -8.56 -30.57
C THR A 165 25.09 -10.03 -30.89
N GLY A 166 24.45 -10.76 -29.97
CA GLY A 166 24.40 -12.23 -29.95
C GLY A 166 25.61 -12.81 -29.21
N PRO A 167 25.61 -14.11 -28.88
CA PRO A 167 26.79 -14.74 -28.28
C PRO A 167 27.97 -14.52 -29.22
N ASP A 168 29.07 -13.97 -28.69
CA ASP A 168 30.28 -13.73 -29.47
C ASP A 168 30.60 -14.97 -30.30
N LYS A 169 30.61 -14.83 -31.63
CA LYS A 169 31.30 -15.78 -32.51
C LYS A 169 32.81 -15.54 -32.40
N ALA A 170 33.37 -15.63 -31.19
CA ALA A 170 34.81 -15.46 -30.97
C ALA A 170 35.25 -16.05 -29.61
N ALA A 171 35.21 -17.38 -29.50
CA ALA A 171 36.26 -18.22 -28.91
C ALA A 171 35.94 -19.70 -29.17
#